data_AF-A0A6I9MVA5-F1
#
_entry.id   AF-A0A6I9MVA5-F1
#
_cell.length_a   1.000
_cell.length_b   1.000
_cell.length_c   1.000
_cell.angle_alpha   90.00
_cell.angle_beta   90.00
_cell.angle_gamma   90.00
#
_symmetry.space_group_name_H-M   'P 1'
#
loop_
_entity.id
_entity.type
_entity.pdbx_description
1 polymer ?
#
loop_
_entity_poly.entity_id
_entity_poly.type
_entity_poly.pdbx_seq_one_letter_code
_entity_poly.pdbx_strand_id
1 'polypeptide(L)'
;IHLQFPMEFEFSQYYLKFLAYHYVSNRFRTFLLDSDYERIELGVLYEEKGERKSPQVCKSVWDYIDRLNKKTPVFYNYMFSPEDDEVRHTDLHILEAWIQRTLETLFRFDLELV
;
A
#
# COMPACT_ATOMS: atom_id res chain seq x y z
N ILE A 1 1.20 9.03 -11.12
CA ILE A 1 2.60 8.56 -11.29
C ILE A 1 2.81 7.58 -12.45
N HIS A 2 2.30 6.34 -12.47
CA HIS A 2 2.63 5.39 -13.57
C HIS A 2 2.10 5.79 -14.97
N LEU A 3 1.22 6.78 -15.08
CA LEU A 3 0.84 7.38 -16.36
C LEU A 3 1.92 8.33 -16.90
N GLN A 4 2.61 9.04 -16.01
CA GLN A 4 3.70 9.95 -16.36
C GLN A 4 5.02 9.20 -16.51
N PHE A 5 5.24 8.20 -15.65
CA PHE A 5 6.48 7.45 -15.56
C PHE A 5 6.20 5.93 -15.57
N PRO A 6 5.86 5.35 -16.74
CA PRO A 6 5.43 3.95 -16.83
C PRO A 6 6.51 2.93 -16.45
N MET A 7 7.79 3.28 -16.63
CA MET A 7 8.92 2.36 -16.44
C MET A 7 9.73 2.61 -15.16
N GLU A 8 9.39 3.66 -14.41
CA GLU A 8 10.22 4.17 -13.30
C GLU A 8 10.09 3.36 -12.01
N PHE A 9 8.93 2.74 -11.80
CA PHE A 9 8.58 2.13 -10.53
C PHE A 9 8.42 0.62 -10.70
N GLU A 10 9.03 -0.13 -9.79
CA GLU A 10 8.93 -1.61 -9.74
C GLU A 10 7.53 -2.09 -9.35
N PHE A 11 6.84 -1.33 -8.49
CA PHE A 11 5.50 -1.70 -8.06
C PHE A 11 4.44 -1.30 -9.10
N SER A 12 3.32 -2.03 -9.16
CA SER A 12 2.23 -1.73 -10.08
C SER A 12 1.27 -0.66 -9.53
N GLN A 13 0.44 -0.06 -10.39
CA GLN A 13 -0.69 0.77 -9.94
C GLN A 13 -1.63 0.03 -8.98
N TYR A 14 -1.76 -1.29 -9.15
CA TYR A 14 -2.59 -2.11 -8.27
C TYR A 14 -2.03 -2.17 -6.85
N TYR A 15 -0.70 -2.19 -6.69
CA TYR A 15 -0.05 -2.14 -5.38
C TYR A 15 -0.49 -0.91 -4.56
N LEU A 16 -0.50 0.28 -5.18
CA LEU A 16 -0.95 1.50 -4.50
C LEU A 16 -2.43 1.44 -4.11
N LYS A 17 -3.30 0.97 -5.02
CA LYS A 17 -4.74 0.79 -4.74
C LYS A 17 -4.96 -0.21 -3.60
N PHE A 18 -4.19 -1.28 -3.58
CA PHE A 18 -4.26 -2.32 -2.56
C PHE A 18 -3.88 -1.75 -1.18
N LEU A 19 -2.79 -0.97 -1.08
CA LEU A 19 -2.41 -0.32 0.17
C LEU A 19 -3.45 0.71 0.63
N ALA A 20 -3.96 1.55 -0.27
CA ALA A 20 -4.99 2.55 0.05
C ALA A 20 -6.28 1.90 0.59
N TYR A 21 -6.74 0.83 -0.05
CA TYR A 21 -7.88 0.06 0.46
C TYR A 21 -7.60 -0.51 1.85
N HIS A 22 -6.41 -1.06 2.06
CA HIS A 22 -6.09 -1.71 3.33
C HIS A 22 -5.81 -0.75 4.48
N TYR A 23 -5.41 0.48 4.17
CA TYR A 23 -5.38 1.59 5.12
C TYR A 23 -6.77 1.88 5.70
N VAL A 24 -7.81 1.97 4.87
CA VAL A 24 -9.20 2.23 5.34
C VAL A 24 -9.83 0.98 5.97
N SER A 25 -9.56 -0.20 5.42
CA SER A 25 -10.23 -1.43 5.85
C SER A 25 -9.89 -1.90 7.27
N ASN A 26 -8.78 -1.40 7.85
CA ASN A 26 -8.23 -1.84 9.15
C ASN A 26 -8.05 -3.37 9.29
N ARG A 27 -7.89 -4.08 8.16
CA ARG A 27 -7.74 -5.55 8.11
C ARG A 27 -6.36 -6.02 8.55
N PHE A 28 -5.35 -5.14 8.54
CA PHE A 28 -3.98 -5.43 8.91
C PHE A 28 -3.52 -4.46 10.00
N ARG A 29 -2.64 -4.94 10.90
CA ARG A 29 -2.10 -4.12 11.99
C ARG A 29 -1.20 -2.98 11.51
N THR A 30 -0.68 -3.09 10.30
CA THR A 30 0.28 -2.16 9.69
C THR A 30 -0.17 -0.70 9.72
N PHE A 31 -1.48 -0.44 9.58
CA PHE A 31 -2.04 0.91 9.50
C PHE A 31 -2.84 1.33 10.74
N LEU A 32 -2.90 0.49 11.78
CA LEU A 32 -3.64 0.80 12.99
C LEU A 32 -2.87 1.80 13.86
N LEU A 33 -3.58 2.67 14.56
CA LEU A 33 -3.07 3.57 15.59
C LEU A 33 -2.14 4.67 15.04
N ASP A 34 -1.97 5.73 15.83
CA ASP A 34 -1.30 6.94 15.37
C ASP A 34 0.19 6.97 15.76
N SER A 35 0.63 6.07 16.64
CA SER A 35 2.03 5.97 17.06
C SER A 35 2.48 4.54 17.37
N ASP A 36 3.79 4.32 17.26
CA ASP A 36 4.40 3.06 17.70
C ASP A 36 4.24 2.85 19.22
N TYR A 37 4.16 3.92 20.01
CA TYR A 37 3.91 3.83 21.45
C TYR A 37 2.54 3.18 21.73
N GLU A 38 1.47 3.65 21.10
CA GLU A 38 0.13 3.05 21.25
C GLU A 38 0.12 1.58 20.78
N ARG A 39 0.86 1.28 19.71
CA ARG A 39 0.99 -0.08 19.19
C ARG A 39 1.72 -1.01 20.17
N ILE A 40 2.68 -0.49 20.93
CA ILE A 40 3.40 -1.23 21.98
C ILE A 40 2.49 -1.48 23.18
N GLU A 41 1.82 -0.44 23.68
CA GLU A 41 0.92 -0.53 24.83
C GLU A 41 -0.21 -1.54 24.60
N LEU A 42 -0.72 -1.61 23.35
CA LEU A 42 -1.77 -2.56 22.97
C LEU A 42 -1.24 -3.92 22.50
N GLY A 43 0.08 -4.14 22.51
CA GLY A 43 0.69 -5.42 22.11
C GLY A 43 0.47 -5.77 20.64
N VAL A 44 0.30 -4.77 19.77
CA VAL A 44 0.05 -4.97 18.33
C VAL A 44 1.26 -4.78 17.43
N LEU A 45 2.35 -4.19 17.94
CA LEU A 45 3.57 -3.93 17.17
C LEU A 45 4.42 -5.17 16.90
N TYR A 46 4.62 -6.00 17.93
CA TYR A 46 5.53 -7.15 17.86
C TYR A 46 4.77 -8.46 17.81
N GLU A 47 5.32 -9.44 17.10
CA GLU A 47 4.81 -10.81 17.19
C GLU A 47 5.18 -11.42 18.54
N GLU A 48 4.19 -11.82 19.33
CA GLU A 48 4.45 -12.62 20.51
C GLU A 48 5.11 -13.94 20.08
N LYS A 49 6.31 -14.15 20.60
CA LYS A 49 7.20 -15.30 20.33
C LYS A 49 6.60 -16.57 20.97
N GLY A 50 5.47 -17.05 20.45
CA GLY A 50 4.75 -18.17 21.04
C GLY A 50 3.35 -18.43 20.46
N GLU A 51 2.77 -17.49 19.74
CA GLU A 51 1.49 -17.75 19.07
C GLU A 51 1.69 -18.75 17.94
N ARG A 52 1.06 -19.93 18.09
CA ARG A 52 1.00 -20.97 17.05
C ARG A 52 0.68 -20.28 15.73
N LYS A 53 1.56 -20.45 14.74
CA LYS A 53 1.35 -20.00 13.35
C LYS A 53 0.05 -20.63 12.84
N SER A 54 -1.08 -19.99 13.09
CA SER A 54 -2.30 -20.31 12.38
C SER A 54 -2.01 -19.95 10.91
N PRO A 55 -2.13 -20.88 9.97
CA PRO A 55 -1.73 -20.65 8.57
C PRO A 55 -2.48 -19.49 7.89
N GLN A 56 -3.56 -19.01 8.52
CA GLN A 56 -4.62 -18.21 7.92
C GLN A 56 -4.55 -16.71 8.24
N VAL A 57 -3.87 -16.28 9.32
CA VAL A 57 -3.90 -14.86 9.72
C VAL A 57 -2.61 -14.18 9.32
N CYS A 58 -2.68 -13.33 8.29
CA CYS A 58 -1.61 -12.39 8.00
C CYS A 58 -1.78 -11.21 8.97
N LYS A 59 -0.81 -10.96 9.85
CA LYS A 59 -0.89 -9.85 10.81
C LYS A 59 -0.48 -8.54 10.16
N SER A 60 0.52 -8.60 9.28
CA SER A 60 0.98 -7.48 8.46
C SER A 60 0.47 -7.58 7.03
N VAL A 61 0.21 -6.43 6.41
CA VAL A 61 -0.09 -6.33 4.97
C VAL A 61 1.08 -6.83 4.13
N TRP A 62 2.31 -6.67 4.61
CA TRP A 62 3.53 -7.11 3.93
C TRP A 62 3.59 -8.64 3.80
N ASP A 63 3.26 -9.37 4.87
CA ASP A 63 3.20 -10.83 4.83
C ASP A 63 2.13 -11.35 3.87
N TYR A 64 1.06 -10.58 3.69
CA TYR A 64 -0.01 -10.90 2.75
C TYR A 64 0.48 -10.68 1.31
N ILE A 65 1.13 -9.54 1.06
CA ILE A 65 1.71 -9.19 -0.24
C ILE A 65 2.74 -10.24 -0.65
N ASP A 66 3.66 -10.62 0.22
CA ASP A 66 4.67 -11.65 -0.06
C ASP A 66 4.05 -13.01 -0.38
N ARG A 67 3.00 -13.40 0.36
CA ARG A 67 2.26 -14.63 0.09
C ARG A 67 1.54 -14.60 -1.25
N LEU A 68 0.95 -13.47 -1.61
CA LEU A 68 0.23 -13.33 -2.86
C LEU A 68 1.21 -13.25 -4.04
N ASN A 69 2.34 -12.57 -3.88
CA ASN A 69 3.41 -12.51 -4.89
C ASN A 69 3.98 -13.88 -5.26
N LYS A 70 4.08 -14.80 -4.30
CA LYS A 70 4.46 -16.20 -4.57
C LYS A 70 3.48 -16.94 -5.48
N LYS A 71 2.22 -16.51 -5.53
CA LYS A 71 1.18 -17.11 -6.39
C LYS A 71 1.01 -16.35 -7.70
N THR A 72 1.09 -15.03 -7.65
CA THR A 72 0.85 -14.15 -8.79
C THR A 72 1.60 -12.83 -8.64
N PRO A 73 2.36 -12.38 -9.66
CA PRO A 73 3.13 -11.14 -9.59
C PRO A 73 2.28 -9.89 -9.87
N VAL A 74 1.07 -9.80 -9.27
CA VAL A 74 0.14 -8.67 -9.49
C VAL A 74 0.67 -7.32 -8.98
N PHE A 75 1.60 -7.36 -8.04
CA PHE A 75 2.17 -6.17 -7.43
C PHE A 75 3.37 -5.61 -8.20
N TYR A 76 3.86 -6.33 -9.22
CA TYR A 76 4.99 -5.88 -10.04
C TYR A 76 4.51 -5.17 -11.31
N ASN A 77 5.24 -4.13 -11.68
CA ASN A 77 5.09 -3.44 -12.94
C ASN A 77 5.98 -4.10 -13.99
N TYR A 78 5.38 -4.76 -14.98
CA TYR A 78 6.13 -5.44 -16.04
C TYR A 78 6.90 -4.49 -16.97
N MET A 79 6.56 -3.20 -16.95
CA MET A 79 7.27 -2.18 -17.73
C MET A 79 8.45 -1.59 -16.97
N PHE A 80 8.68 -1.99 -15.71
CA PHE A 80 9.79 -1.47 -14.92
C PHE A 80 11.12 -1.73 -15.63
N SER A 81 11.87 -0.65 -15.87
CA SER A 81 13.21 -0.70 -16.44
C SER A 81 14.10 0.29 -15.68
N PRO A 82 15.11 -0.20 -14.94
CA PRO A 82 15.98 0.62 -14.10
C PRO A 82 17.03 1.42 -14.90
N GLU A 83 17.01 1.39 -16.24
CA GLU A 83 18.09 1.92 -17.08
C GLU A 83 18.15 3.47 -17.20
N ASP A 84 17.27 4.20 -16.53
CA ASP A 84 17.29 5.67 -16.47
C ASP A 84 17.52 6.13 -15.02
N ASP A 85 18.77 6.39 -14.64
CA ASP A 85 19.13 7.07 -13.37
C ASP A 85 18.84 8.60 -13.43
N GLU A 86 18.12 9.08 -14.45
CA GLU A 86 17.77 10.49 -14.58
C GLU A 86 16.65 10.90 -13.63
N VAL A 87 16.88 11.96 -12.85
CA VAL A 87 15.85 12.56 -11.97
C VAL A 87 14.72 13.14 -12.83
N ARG A 88 13.62 12.39 -12.94
CA ARG A 88 12.46 12.83 -13.71
C ARG A 88 11.66 13.92 -12.99
N HIS A 89 11.50 15.06 -13.65
CA HIS A 89 10.73 16.18 -13.13
C HIS A 89 9.25 15.93 -13.32
N THR A 90 8.47 16.01 -12.24
CA THR A 90 7.01 15.86 -12.29
C THR A 90 6.36 17.20 -12.63
N ASP A 91 5.56 17.25 -13.69
CA ASP A 91 4.73 18.44 -13.97
C ASP A 91 3.71 18.65 -12.83
N LEU A 92 3.79 19.82 -12.19
CA LEU A 92 2.94 20.21 -11.05
C LEU A 92 1.45 20.06 -11.34
N HIS A 93 1.00 20.44 -12.54
CA HIS A 93 -0.41 20.32 -12.95
C HIS A 93 -0.91 18.87 -12.94
N ILE A 94 -0.05 17.90 -13.28
CA ILE A 94 -0.45 16.49 -13.29
C ILE A 94 -0.47 15.92 -11.87
N LEU A 95 0.40 16.42 -10.99
CA LEU A 95 0.37 16.08 -9.57
C LEU A 95 -0.92 16.60 -8.92
N GLU A 96 -1.30 17.86 -9.19
CA GLU A 96 -2.55 18.44 -8.72
C GLU A 96 -3.77 17.65 -9.19
N ALA A 97 -3.82 17.29 -10.48
CA ALA A 97 -4.89 16.46 -11.02
C ALA A 97 -4.95 15.06 -10.39
N TRP A 98 -3.79 14.45 -10.11
CA TRP A 98 -3.74 13.14 -9.45
C TRP A 98 -4.20 13.23 -7.99
N ILE A 99 -3.80 14.27 -7.26
CA ILE A 99 -4.25 14.52 -5.89
C ILE A 99 -5.77 14.74 -5.86
N GLN A 100 -6.31 15.61 -6.74
CA GLN A 100 -7.76 15.85 -6.80
C GLN A 100 -8.54 14.56 -7.07
N ARG A 101 -8.14 13.76 -8.07
CA ARG A 101 -8.83 12.50 -8.37
C ARG A 101 -8.74 11.50 -7.23
N THR A 102 -7.61 11.45 -6.54
CA THR A 102 -7.42 10.53 -5.39
C THR A 102 -8.26 10.98 -4.20
N LEU A 103 -8.30 12.28 -3.90
CA LEU A 103 -9.17 12.85 -2.87
C LEU A 103 -10.64 12.63 -3.19
N GLU A 104 -11.10 12.90 -4.42
CA GLU A 104 -12.49 12.62 -4.82
C GLU A 104 -12.87 11.14 -4.63
N THR A 105 -11.94 10.23 -4.92
CA THR A 105 -12.17 8.80 -4.74
C THR A 105 -12.22 8.44 -3.25
N LEU A 106 -11.32 9.00 -2.43
CA LEU A 106 -11.30 8.80 -0.97
C LEU A 106 -12.55 9.39 -0.29
N PHE A 107 -12.94 10.61 -0.64
CA PHE A 107 -14.18 11.24 -0.15
C PHE A 107 -15.43 10.44 -0.50
N ARG A 108 -15.46 9.79 -1.68
CA ARG A 108 -16.56 8.88 -2.03
C ARG A 108 -16.61 7.65 -1.12
N PHE A 109 -15.47 7.11 -0.71
CA PHE A 109 -15.43 5.99 0.23
C PHE A 109 -15.87 6.40 1.65
N ASP A 110 -15.56 7.61 2.11
CA ASP A 110 -16.04 8.12 3.41
C ASP A 110 -17.55 8.34 3.44
N LEU A 111 -18.16 8.81 2.35
CA LEU A 111 -19.61 9.03 2.26
C LEU A 111 -20.42 7.73 2.21
N GLU A 112 -19.84 6.61 1.77
CA GLU A 112 -20.50 5.29 1.77
C GLU A 112 -20.42 4.57 3.13
N LEU A 113 -19.68 5.12 4.10
CA LEU A 113 -19.50 4.59 5.45
C LEU A 113 -20.29 5.34 6.54
N VAL A 114 -21.14 6.31 6.16
CA VAL A 114 -22.05 7.08 7.05
C VAL A 114 -23.50 6.65 6.85
#